data_AF-X0XG65-F1
#
_entry.id   AF-X0XG65-F1
#
_cell.length_a   1.000
_cell.length_b   1.000
_cell.length_c   1.000
_cell.angle_alpha   90.00
_cell.angle_beta   90.00
_cell.angle_gamma   90.00
#
_symmetry.space_group_name_H-M   'P 1'
#
loop_
_entity.id
_entity.type
_entity.pdbx_description
1 polymer ?
#
loop_
_entity_poly.entity_id
_entity_poly.type
_entity_poly.pdbx_seq_one_letter_code
_entity_poly.pdbx_strand_id
1 'polypeptide(L)'
;DLPPGCAAVCNVSISVQRLGVEAAVRGDDHLLRQAMMMDPLVGAVCTTPEIDQMVDEMLVAQAKWLPQYKRAIAAARRRLRRGRSIKTRAYKGAARRRVKTVAEMAGHKQKARRSAAAADKAAEDRKRAVKGIRR
;
A
#
# COMPACT_ATOMS: atom_id res chain seq x y z
N ASP A 1 -19.10 18.40 10.04
CA ASP A 1 -17.70 18.15 9.62
C ASP A 1 -17.24 16.76 10.00
N LEU A 2 -16.21 16.25 9.29
CA LEU A 2 -15.53 15.00 9.65
C LEU A 2 -14.68 15.21 10.91
N PRO A 3 -14.50 14.16 11.76
CA PRO A 3 -13.51 14.19 12.83
C PRO A 3 -12.11 14.55 12.29
N PRO A 4 -11.28 15.30 13.05
CA PRO A 4 -10.02 15.85 12.54
C PRO A 4 -9.08 14.82 11.89
N GLY A 5 -8.97 13.61 12.46
CA GLY A 5 -8.15 12.54 11.89
C GLY A 5 -8.67 12.03 10.54
N CYS A 6 -9.98 11.83 10.42
CA CYS A 6 -10.61 11.43 9.15
C CYS A 6 -10.44 12.53 8.09
N ALA A 7 -10.66 13.79 8.48
CA ALA A 7 -10.50 14.93 7.60
C ALA A 7 -9.06 15.04 7.07
N ALA A 8 -8.04 14.87 7.94
CA ALA A 8 -6.64 14.91 7.54
C ALA A 8 -6.29 13.83 6.50
N VAL A 9 -6.70 12.59 6.73
CA VAL A 9 -6.44 11.48 5.79
C VAL A 9 -7.13 11.73 4.45
N CYS A 10 -8.40 12.14 4.47
CA CYS A 10 -9.15 12.47 3.25
C CYS A 10 -8.50 13.63 2.47
N ASN A 11 -8.04 14.67 3.18
CA ASN A 11 -7.44 15.85 2.55
C ASN A 11 -6.14 15.52 1.82
N VAL A 12 -5.33 14.57 2.32
CA VAL A 12 -4.13 14.11 1.61
C VAL A 12 -4.51 13.49 0.26
N SER A 13 -5.45 12.54 0.26
CA SER A 13 -5.90 11.90 -0.98
C SER A 13 -6.55 12.87 -1.96
N ILE A 14 -7.38 13.80 -1.46
CA ILE A 14 -8.04 14.81 -2.30
C ILE A 14 -7.01 15.76 -2.93
N SER A 15 -5.95 16.12 -2.20
CA SER A 15 -4.89 17.00 -2.72
C SER A 15 -4.15 16.35 -3.89
N VAL A 16 -3.84 15.05 -3.80
CA VAL A 16 -3.24 14.27 -4.90
C VAL A 16 -4.14 14.29 -6.14
N GLN A 17 -5.44 14.03 -5.94
CA GLN A 17 -6.41 14.00 -7.04
C GLN A 17 -6.58 15.37 -7.70
N ARG A 18 -6.65 16.45 -6.91
CA ARG A 18 -6.71 17.82 -7.42
C ARG A 18 -5.49 18.17 -8.26
N LEU A 19 -4.28 17.87 -7.78
CA LEU A 19 -3.05 18.07 -8.54
C LEU A 19 -3.05 17.25 -9.85
N GLY A 20 -3.49 15.99 -9.80
CA GLY A 20 -3.58 15.13 -10.97
C GLY A 20 -4.56 15.66 -12.02
N VAL A 21 -5.74 16.13 -11.60
CA VAL A 21 -6.73 16.74 -12.50
C VAL A 21 -6.17 18.02 -13.10
N GLU A 22 -5.58 18.91 -12.29
CA GLU A 22 -5.02 20.16 -12.76
C GLU A 22 -3.91 19.94 -13.78
N ALA A 23 -3.01 18.98 -13.50
CA ALA A 23 -1.97 18.57 -14.43
C ALA A 23 -2.57 18.06 -15.74
N ALA A 24 -3.58 17.20 -15.67
CA ALA A 24 -4.24 16.60 -16.84
C ALA A 24 -4.96 17.64 -17.69
N VAL A 25 -5.63 18.62 -17.09
CA VAL A 25 -6.32 19.70 -17.82
C VAL A 25 -5.30 20.64 -18.49
N ARG A 26 -4.21 20.98 -17.80
CA ARG A 26 -3.17 21.88 -18.34
C ARG A 26 -2.17 21.19 -19.27
N GLY A 27 -2.06 19.87 -19.23
CA GLY A 27 -0.97 19.13 -19.87
C GLY A 27 0.40 19.39 -19.23
N ASP A 28 0.43 19.65 -17.92
CA ASP A 28 1.64 20.02 -17.18
C ASP A 28 2.34 18.79 -16.59
N ASP A 29 3.47 18.40 -17.19
CA ASP A 29 4.31 17.25 -16.76
C ASP A 29 4.94 17.48 -15.37
N HIS A 30 5.26 18.72 -15.02
CA HIS A 30 5.84 19.01 -13.71
C HIS A 30 4.80 18.81 -12.61
N LEU A 31 3.59 19.34 -12.82
CA LEU A 31 2.49 19.16 -11.88
C LEU A 31 2.06 17.69 -11.77
N LEU A 32 2.11 16.94 -12.88
CA LEU A 32 1.86 15.50 -12.90
C LEU A 32 2.85 14.74 -12.01
N ARG A 33 4.15 15.06 -12.11
CA ARG A 33 5.20 14.46 -11.27
C ARG A 33 5.01 14.81 -9.80
N GLN A 34 4.69 16.06 -9.49
CA GLN A 34 4.36 16.46 -8.12
C GLN A 34 3.15 15.70 -7.57
N ALA A 35 2.10 15.49 -8.37
CA ALA A 35 0.96 14.69 -7.96
C ALA A 35 1.38 13.26 -7.57
N MET A 36 2.24 12.61 -8.37
CA MET A 36 2.75 11.27 -8.06
C MET A 36 3.66 11.26 -6.83
N MET A 37 4.46 12.31 -6.60
CA MET A 37 5.29 12.43 -5.39
C MET A 37 4.47 12.59 -4.12
N MET A 38 3.30 13.22 -4.20
CA MET A 38 2.41 13.41 -3.06
C MET A 38 1.53 12.18 -2.77
N ASP A 39 1.45 11.22 -3.70
CA ASP A 39 0.70 9.98 -3.46
C ASP A 39 1.37 9.15 -2.34
N PRO A 40 0.65 8.83 -1.23
CA PRO A 40 1.25 8.14 -0.10
C PRO A 40 1.79 6.74 -0.42
N LEU A 41 1.22 6.04 -1.40
CA LEU A 41 1.67 4.70 -1.77
C LEU A 41 2.90 4.75 -2.66
N VAL A 42 2.95 5.70 -3.58
CA VAL A 42 4.13 5.96 -4.42
C VAL A 42 5.29 6.43 -3.54
N GLY A 43 5.09 7.45 -2.70
CA GLY A 43 6.14 7.97 -1.81
C GLY A 43 6.62 6.98 -0.74
N ALA A 44 5.81 5.97 -0.40
CA ALA A 44 6.22 4.91 0.52
C ALA A 44 7.17 3.88 -0.11
N VAL A 45 7.23 3.80 -1.45
CA VAL A 45 7.94 2.73 -2.17
C VAL A 45 9.02 3.26 -3.11
N CYS A 46 8.80 4.43 -3.72
CA CYS A 46 9.65 4.99 -4.76
C CYS A 46 10.41 6.24 -4.27
N THR A 47 11.65 6.34 -4.72
CA THR A 47 12.45 7.57 -4.65
C THR A 47 12.07 8.53 -5.78
N THR A 48 12.40 9.82 -5.65
CA THR A 48 12.11 10.84 -6.66
C THR A 48 12.55 10.43 -8.09
N PRO A 49 13.77 9.89 -8.32
CA PRO A 49 14.17 9.44 -9.65
C PRO A 49 13.37 8.23 -10.18
N GLU A 50 12.93 7.32 -9.29
CA GLU A 50 12.06 6.19 -9.67
C GLU A 50 10.67 6.69 -10.06
N ILE A 51 10.13 7.68 -9.34
CA ILE A 51 8.86 8.32 -9.69
C ILE A 51 8.97 9.00 -11.06
N ASP A 52 10.07 9.70 -11.32
CA ASP A 52 10.28 10.37 -12.59
C ASP A 52 10.29 9.41 -13.79
N GLN A 53 10.97 8.27 -13.64
CA GLN A 53 10.96 7.23 -14.66
C GLN A 53 9.58 6.57 -14.79
N MET A 54 8.91 6.30 -13.67
CA MET A 54 7.56 5.72 -13.67
C MET A 54 6.58 6.62 -14.45
N VAL A 55 6.64 7.94 -14.25
CA VAL A 55 5.82 8.91 -15.00
C VAL A 55 6.16 8.88 -16.49
N ASP A 56 7.44 8.79 -16.86
CA ASP A 56 7.84 8.66 -18.27
C ASP A 56 7.25 7.40 -18.92
N GLU A 57 7.36 6.25 -18.24
CA GLU A 57 6.82 4.98 -18.71
C GLU A 57 5.30 5.06 -18.88
N MET A 58 4.58 5.64 -17.91
CA MET A 58 3.13 5.83 -17.97
C MET A 58 2.70 6.78 -19.09
N LEU A 59 3.38 7.91 -19.27
CA LEU A 59 3.10 8.86 -20.36
C LEU A 59 3.27 8.19 -21.73
N VAL A 60 4.32 7.40 -21.91
CA VAL A 60 4.56 6.70 -23.17
C VAL A 60 3.52 5.59 -23.40
N ALA A 61 3.22 4.79 -22.39
CA ALA A 61 2.24 3.72 -22.46
C ALA A 61 0.82 4.26 -22.77
N GLN A 62 0.46 5.40 -22.18
CA GLN A 62 -0.86 6.01 -22.31
C GLN A 62 -0.94 7.10 -23.39
N ALA A 63 0.07 7.20 -24.26
CA ALA A 63 0.20 8.30 -25.22
C ALA A 63 -1.03 8.49 -26.13
N LYS A 64 -1.76 7.42 -26.45
CA LYS A 64 -2.99 7.46 -27.26
C LYS A 64 -4.10 8.30 -26.60
N TRP A 65 -4.18 8.28 -25.27
CA TRP A 65 -5.25 8.92 -24.50
C TRP A 65 -4.85 10.27 -23.90
N LEU A 66 -3.56 10.65 -24.02
CA LEU A 66 -3.00 11.85 -23.41
C LEU A 66 -2.45 12.84 -24.45
N PRO A 67 -3.27 13.29 -25.42
CA PRO A 67 -2.81 14.16 -26.51
C PRO A 67 -2.33 15.54 -26.03
N GLN A 68 -2.76 16.02 -24.87
CA GLN A 68 -2.29 17.27 -24.27
C GLN A 68 -0.82 17.16 -23.81
N TYR A 69 -0.33 15.95 -23.52
CA TYR A 69 1.05 15.70 -23.07
C TYR A 69 2.03 15.41 -24.23
N LYS A 70 1.68 15.68 -25.49
CA LYS A 70 2.52 15.36 -26.68
C LYS A 70 4.01 15.70 -26.51
N ARG A 71 4.32 16.89 -25.99
CA ARG A 71 5.70 17.35 -25.77
C ARG A 71 6.39 16.52 -24.68
N ALA A 72 5.71 16.29 -23.56
CA ALA A 72 6.21 15.49 -22.45
C ALA A 72 6.44 14.02 -22.87
N ILE A 73 5.50 13.43 -23.62
CA ILE A 73 5.62 12.07 -24.17
C ILE A 73 6.84 11.96 -25.09
N ALA A 74 7.07 12.94 -25.98
CA ALA A 74 8.24 12.94 -26.85
C ALA A 74 9.55 13.02 -26.03
N ALA A 75 9.57 13.81 -24.96
CA ALA A 75 10.71 13.90 -24.05
C ALA A 75 10.93 12.60 -23.26
N ALA A 76 9.87 12.00 -22.74
CA ALA A 76 9.88 10.71 -22.04
C ALA A 76 10.44 9.60 -22.94
N ARG A 77 9.97 9.50 -24.20
CA ARG A 77 10.52 8.54 -25.17
C ARG A 77 12.02 8.71 -25.39
N ARG A 78 12.53 9.95 -25.40
CA ARG A 78 13.98 10.20 -25.53
C ARG A 78 14.73 9.77 -24.27
N ARG A 79 14.21 10.08 -23.07
CA ARG A 79 14.82 9.72 -21.79
C ARG A 79 14.91 8.20 -21.64
N LEU A 80 13.82 7.47 -21.88
CA LEU A 80 13.78 6.02 -21.76
C LEU A 80 14.73 5.32 -22.75
N ARG A 81 14.87 5.83 -23.98
CA ARG A 81 15.82 5.26 -24.97
C ARG A 81 17.30 5.45 -24.60
N ARG A 82 17.64 6.44 -23.76
CA ARG A 82 19.04 6.71 -23.38
C ARG A 82 19.62 5.66 -22.41
N GLY A 83 18.84 4.65 -22.00
CA GLY A 83 19.35 3.42 -21.38
C GLY A 83 19.80 3.51 -19.91
N ARG A 84 19.68 4.67 -19.25
CA ARG A 84 19.88 4.81 -17.79
C ARG A 84 18.58 4.57 -17.01
N SER A 85 17.86 3.48 -17.33
CA SER A 85 16.65 3.12 -16.59
C SER A 85 17.01 2.46 -15.26
N ILE A 86 16.48 3.01 -14.17
CA ILE A 86 16.46 2.39 -12.86
C ILE A 86 15.66 1.10 -12.98
N LYS A 87 16.27 -0.02 -12.58
CA LYS A 87 15.63 -1.34 -12.67
C LYS A 87 14.57 -1.48 -11.59
N THR A 88 13.41 -1.99 -11.97
CA THR A 88 12.40 -2.40 -11.00
C THR A 88 12.91 -3.57 -10.17
N ARG A 89 12.51 -3.62 -8.90
CA ARG A 89 12.89 -4.68 -7.96
C ARG A 89 11.70 -5.58 -7.72
N ALA A 90 11.89 -6.90 -7.86
CA ALA A 90 10.91 -7.86 -7.39
C ALA A 90 10.90 -7.84 -5.85
N TYR A 91 9.73 -7.60 -5.25
CA TYR A 91 9.58 -7.49 -3.80
C TYR A 91 8.28 -8.15 -3.34
N LYS A 92 8.31 -8.77 -2.16
CA LYS A 92 7.17 -9.53 -1.61
C LYS A 92 6.19 -8.68 -0.81
N GLY A 93 6.52 -7.47 -0.36
CA GLY A 93 5.74 -6.76 0.65
C GLY A 93 6.42 -6.80 2.02
N ALA A 94 6.77 -5.65 2.59
CA ALA A 94 7.39 -5.51 3.90
C ALA A 94 6.42 -5.95 5.01
N ALA A 95 5.12 -5.71 4.79
CA ALA A 95 4.05 -6.13 5.67
C ALA A 95 3.30 -7.39 5.18
N ARG A 96 3.74 -8.05 4.09
CA ARG A 96 3.01 -9.21 3.54
C ARG A 96 3.19 -10.42 4.45
N ARG A 97 2.09 -10.89 5.03
CA ARG A 97 2.06 -12.16 5.76
C ARG A 97 2.05 -13.34 4.78
N ARG A 98 2.77 -14.42 5.14
CA ARG A 98 2.72 -15.67 4.38
C ARG A 98 1.29 -16.22 4.39
N VAL A 99 0.79 -16.56 3.21
CA VAL A 99 -0.47 -17.30 3.08
C VAL A 99 -0.28 -18.66 3.72
N LYS A 100 -1.11 -18.98 4.72
CA LYS A 100 -1.06 -20.27 5.42
C LYS A 100 -1.69 -21.35 4.56
N THR A 101 -1.16 -22.57 4.62
CA THR A 101 -1.79 -23.72 3.96
C THR A 101 -2.99 -24.22 4.75
N VAL A 102 -3.87 -24.99 4.11
CA VAL A 102 -5.04 -25.60 4.78
C VAL A 102 -4.61 -26.53 5.91
N ALA A 103 -3.55 -27.33 5.71
CA ALA A 103 -3.01 -28.21 6.74
C ALA A 103 -2.49 -27.42 7.95
N GLU A 104 -1.79 -26.30 7.73
CA GLU A 104 -1.34 -25.42 8.80
C GLU A 104 -2.51 -24.80 9.57
N MET A 105 -3.55 -24.35 8.86
CA MET A 105 -4.77 -23.83 9.50
C MET A 105 -5.46 -24.91 10.35
N ALA A 106 -5.54 -26.15 9.87
CA ALA A 106 -6.11 -27.27 10.61
C ALA A 106 -5.31 -27.60 11.87
N GLY A 107 -3.98 -27.66 11.77
CA GLY A 107 -3.10 -27.87 12.93
C GLY A 107 -3.22 -26.75 13.97
N HIS A 108 -3.30 -25.49 13.54
CA HIS A 108 -3.51 -24.35 14.43
C HIS A 108 -4.87 -24.44 15.14
N LYS A 109 -5.93 -24.84 14.42
CA LYS A 109 -7.27 -25.05 15.00
C LYS A 109 -7.25 -26.14 16.08
N GLN A 110 -6.53 -27.24 15.85
CA GLN A 110 -6.42 -28.31 16.85
C GLN A 110 -5.63 -27.86 18.09
N LYS A 111 -4.52 -27.14 17.91
CA LYS A 111 -3.77 -26.54 19.03
C LYS A 111 -4.63 -25.56 19.82
N ALA A 112 -5.35 -24.66 19.15
CA ALA A 112 -6.25 -23.70 19.79
C ALA A 112 -7.34 -24.40 20.62
N ARG A 113 -7.95 -25.48 20.10
CA ARG A 113 -8.93 -26.29 20.83
C ARG A 113 -8.33 -26.94 22.08
N ARG A 114 -7.13 -27.51 21.99
CA ARG A 114 -6.43 -28.11 23.14
C ARG A 114 -6.11 -27.06 24.21
N SER A 115 -5.62 -25.89 23.81
CA SER A 115 -5.35 -24.79 24.72
C SER A 115 -6.60 -24.29 25.43
N ALA A 116 -7.73 -24.16 24.72
CA ALA A 116 -9.01 -23.78 25.31
C ALA A 116 -9.48 -24.81 26.35
N ALA A 117 -9.49 -26.10 25.99
CA ALA A 117 -9.88 -27.17 26.92
C ALA A 117 -8.99 -27.23 28.18
N ALA A 118 -7.68 -26.99 28.03
CA ALA A 118 -6.77 -26.93 29.17
C ALA A 118 -7.04 -25.70 30.08
N ALA A 119 -7.37 -24.55 29.49
CA ALA A 119 -7.73 -23.35 30.23
C ALA A 119 -9.03 -23.54 31.03
N ASP A 120 -10.05 -24.17 30.42
CA ASP A 120 -11.32 -24.47 31.07
C ASP A 120 -11.11 -25.43 32.26
N LYS A 121 -10.33 -26.49 32.06
CA LYS A 121 -9.98 -27.43 33.15
C LYS A 121 -9.28 -26.70 34.30
N ALA A 122 -8.27 -25.87 34.00
CA ALA A 122 -7.56 -25.11 35.01
C ALA A 122 -8.47 -24.10 35.75
N ALA A 123 -9.47 -23.54 35.07
CA ALA A 123 -10.46 -22.67 35.69
C ALA A 123 -11.38 -23.44 36.65
N GLU A 124 -11.82 -24.64 36.28
CA GLU A 124 -12.63 -25.51 37.14
C GLU A 124 -11.84 -26.01 38.36
N ASP A 125 -10.58 -26.40 38.17
CA ASP A 125 -9.71 -26.82 39.28
C ASP A 125 -9.49 -25.67 40.28
N ARG A 126 -9.28 -24.44 39.80
CA ARG A 126 -9.21 -23.24 40.66
C ARG A 126 -10.50 -23.01 41.44
N LYS A 127 -11.67 -23.13 40.80
CA LYS A 127 -12.97 -22.99 41.50
C LYS A 127 -13.15 -24.04 42.59
N ARG A 128 -12.75 -25.29 42.32
CA ARG A 128 -12.81 -26.39 43.30
C ARG A 128 -11.91 -26.13 44.50
N ALA A 129 -10.67 -25.69 44.27
CA ALA A 129 -9.73 -25.34 45.35
C ALA A 129 -10.29 -24.23 46.26
N VAL A 130 -10.86 -23.16 45.68
CA VAL A 130 -11.48 -22.07 46.43
C VAL A 130 -12.68 -22.54 47.25
N LYS A 131 -13.48 -23.48 46.72
CA LYS A 131 -14.64 -24.05 47.44
C LYS A 131 -14.22 -25.00 48.57
N GLY A 132 -13.08 -25.69 48.43
CA GLY A 132 -12.51 -26.55 49.47
C GLY A 132 -11.91 -25.79 50.65
N ILE A 133 -11.40 -24.57 50.43
CA ILE A 133 -10.84 -23.69 51.48
C ILE A 133 -11.95 -23.01 52.32
N ARG A 134 -13.18 -22.92 51.79
CA ARG A 134 -14.34 -22.30 52.45
C ARG A 134 -15.18 -23.28 53.30
N ARG A 135 -14.70 -24.51 53.53
CA ARG A 135 -15.28 -25.49 54.45
C ARG A 135 -14.33 -25.70 55.62
#